data_AF-A0A9E7EPX6-F1
#
_entry.id   AF-A0A9E7EPX6-F1
#
_cell.length_a   1.000
_cell.length_b   1.000
_cell.length_c   1.000
_cell.angle_alpha   90.00
_cell.angle_beta   90.00
_cell.angle_gamma   90.00
#
_symmetry.space_group_name_H-M   'P 1'
#
loop_
_entity.id
_entity.type
_entity.pdbx_description
1 polymer ?
#
loop_
_entity_poly.entity_id
_entity_poly.type
_entity_poly.pdbx_seq_one_letter_code
_entity_poly.pdbx_strand_id
1 'polypeptide(L)'
;MGGNLYALDFDGVLCDSCGESSRSALKAAKIRWPWLFGQVDSAMETWIIDQMHILRPVVETGYENLLLVRLLVELQVPSVRKSSVADGLTVEAILENWSQLKPIIMKEWDEERDALIDLFGRVRDEWIDNDLSGWIGSNRFYPGVADALRFASSQLYIVTTKQARFADALLRELAGVSLPAERIYGLGTGPKVEVLKQLQEMPEHQGLSLHFVEDRLATLKNVIKEPTLAGWDLYLGDLLPPANYMMVDGVIIRRKRGQKQKAFRGFSC
;
A
#
# COMPACT_ATOMS: atom_id res chain seq x y z
N MET A 1 -22.84 -0.57 -25.77
CA MET A 1 -21.88 0.32 -25.08
C MET A 1 -21.16 -0.55 -24.08
N GLY A 2 -19.83 -0.68 -24.17
CA GLY A 2 -19.06 -1.55 -23.27
C GLY A 2 -19.14 -1.04 -21.83
N GLY A 3 -19.20 -1.96 -20.87
CA GLY A 3 -19.09 -1.63 -19.45
C GLY A 3 -17.66 -1.26 -19.05
N ASN A 4 -17.45 -1.00 -17.75
CA ASN A 4 -16.13 -0.74 -17.20
C ASN A 4 -15.68 -1.87 -16.28
N LEU A 5 -14.37 -2.13 -16.25
CA LEU A 5 -13.68 -2.92 -15.25
C LEU A 5 -12.68 -2.03 -14.52
N TYR A 6 -12.74 -2.01 -13.19
CA TYR A 6 -11.78 -1.32 -12.33
C TYR A 6 -10.96 -2.33 -11.52
N ALA A 7 -9.66 -2.34 -11.76
CA ALA A 7 -8.67 -2.95 -10.89
C ALA A 7 -8.14 -1.88 -9.93
N LEU A 8 -8.41 -2.04 -8.64
CA LEU A 8 -8.15 -1.05 -7.61
C LEU A 8 -7.07 -1.58 -6.67
N ASP A 9 -5.99 -0.84 -6.47
CA ASP A 9 -5.21 -1.06 -5.27
C ASP A 9 -6.06 -0.79 -4.02
N PHE A 10 -5.67 -1.39 -2.89
CA PHE A 10 -6.43 -1.26 -1.66
C PHE A 10 -5.92 -0.12 -0.79
N ASP A 11 -4.65 -0.20 -0.37
CA ASP A 11 -4.06 0.69 0.62
C ASP A 11 -3.55 1.95 -0.09
N GLY A 12 -4.12 3.12 0.19
CA GLY A 12 -3.77 4.39 -0.49
C GLY A 12 -4.69 4.77 -1.65
N VAL A 13 -5.55 3.85 -2.09
CA VAL A 13 -6.63 4.13 -3.07
C VAL A 13 -8.01 4.03 -2.41
N LEU A 14 -8.27 2.94 -1.66
CA LEU A 14 -9.56 2.73 -1.00
C LEU A 14 -9.50 3.03 0.50
N CYS A 15 -8.45 2.53 1.14
CA CYS A 15 -8.28 2.55 2.58
C CYS A 15 -7.00 3.28 2.99
N ASP A 16 -7.13 4.18 3.94
CA ASP A 16 -6.03 4.62 4.80
C ASP A 16 -5.84 3.58 5.90
N SER A 17 -4.88 2.69 5.71
CA SER A 17 -4.44 1.70 6.69
C SER A 17 -3.13 2.11 7.36
N CYS A 18 -2.67 3.36 7.22
CA CYS A 18 -1.38 3.77 7.75
C CYS A 18 -1.36 3.67 9.29
N GLY A 19 -2.45 4.07 9.96
CA GLY A 19 -2.60 3.93 11.40
C GLY A 19 -2.49 2.48 11.88
N GLU A 20 -3.27 1.57 11.29
CA GLU A 20 -3.22 0.14 11.59
C GLU A 20 -1.85 -0.46 11.29
N SER A 21 -1.34 -0.28 10.08
CA SER A 21 -0.11 -0.94 9.62
C SER A 21 1.12 -0.50 10.41
N SER A 22 1.17 0.78 10.83
CA SER A 22 2.23 1.31 11.69
C SER A 22 2.20 0.69 13.09
N ARG A 23 1.00 0.55 13.69
CA ARG A 23 0.83 -0.09 15.01
C ARG A 23 1.15 -1.57 14.97
N SER A 24 0.66 -2.27 13.94
CA SER A 24 0.97 -3.69 13.70
C SER A 24 2.48 -3.89 13.49
N ALA A 25 3.15 -2.98 12.79
CA ALA A 25 4.58 -3.06 12.55
C ALA A 25 5.39 -2.80 13.82
N LEU A 26 4.97 -1.84 14.65
CA LEU A 26 5.57 -1.59 15.96
C LEU A 26 5.46 -2.81 16.89
N LYS A 27 4.28 -3.44 16.95
CA LYS A 27 4.08 -4.68 17.72
C LYS A 27 4.94 -5.83 17.17
N ALA A 28 4.99 -5.99 15.85
CA ALA A 28 5.82 -7.01 15.21
C ALA A 28 7.33 -6.78 15.46
N ALA A 29 7.79 -5.53 15.37
CA ALA A 29 9.18 -5.17 15.62
C ALA A 29 9.60 -5.44 17.08
N LYS A 30 8.71 -5.16 18.06
CA LYS A 30 8.91 -5.53 19.47
C LYS A 30 9.06 -7.03 19.68
N ILE A 31 8.31 -7.85 18.93
CA ILE A 31 8.43 -9.32 18.98
C ILE A 31 9.75 -9.78 18.34
N ARG A 32 10.13 -9.20 17.20
CA ARG A 32 11.32 -9.61 16.44
C ARG A 32 12.62 -9.19 17.10
N TRP A 33 12.67 -7.97 17.66
CA TRP A 33 13.88 -7.35 18.21
C TRP A 33 13.67 -6.80 19.63
N PRO A 34 13.24 -7.62 20.61
CA PRO A 34 12.83 -7.15 21.93
C PRO A 34 13.90 -6.32 22.65
N TRP A 35 15.19 -6.61 22.43
CA TRP A 35 16.30 -5.87 23.04
C TRP A 35 16.42 -4.42 22.54
N LEU A 36 15.96 -4.10 21.32
CA LEU A 36 15.97 -2.73 20.78
C LEU A 36 14.89 -1.86 21.43
N PHE A 37 13.78 -2.48 21.83
CA PHE A 37 12.60 -1.77 22.33
C PHE A 37 12.57 -1.59 23.84
N GLY A 38 13.58 -2.07 24.58
CA GLY A 38 13.67 -1.88 26.03
C GLY A 38 13.81 -0.41 26.46
N GLN A 39 14.23 0.47 25.56
CA GLN A 39 14.37 1.92 25.80
C GLN A 39 13.29 2.76 25.08
N VAL A 40 12.37 2.11 24.36
CA VAL A 40 11.32 2.78 23.60
C VAL A 40 10.13 3.02 24.54
N ASP A 41 9.95 4.28 24.95
CA ASP A 41 8.81 4.70 25.77
C ASP A 41 7.61 5.12 24.90
N SER A 42 6.48 5.46 25.54
CA SER A 42 5.25 5.84 24.84
C SER A 42 5.38 7.12 24.00
N ALA A 43 6.29 8.04 24.35
CA ALA A 43 6.54 9.25 23.57
C ALA A 43 7.29 8.89 22.29
N MET A 44 8.28 8.01 22.38
CA MET A 44 9.02 7.50 21.24
C MET A 44 8.14 6.62 20.33
N GLU A 45 7.24 5.80 20.88
CA GLU A 45 6.24 5.07 20.08
C GLU A 45 5.36 6.02 19.27
N THR A 46 4.89 7.10 19.90
CA THR A 46 4.10 8.13 19.21
C THR A 46 4.89 8.76 18.07
N TRP A 47 6.14 9.15 18.33
CA TRP A 47 7.02 9.70 17.31
C TRP A 47 7.26 8.73 16.14
N ILE A 48 7.48 7.44 16.43
CA ILE A 48 7.63 6.40 15.39
C ILE A 48 6.37 6.35 14.53
N ILE A 49 5.18 6.28 15.12
CA ILE A 49 3.91 6.24 14.38
C ILE A 49 3.75 7.49 13.52
N ASP A 50 4.08 8.68 14.01
CA ASP A 50 4.02 9.91 13.23
C ASP A 50 4.98 9.88 12.03
N GLN A 51 6.22 9.39 12.21
CA GLN A 51 7.17 9.24 11.11
C GLN A 51 6.72 8.19 10.09
N MET A 52 6.05 7.12 10.53
CA MET A 52 5.50 6.11 9.62
C MET A 52 4.44 6.67 8.68
N HIS A 53 3.66 7.67 9.09
CA HIS A 53 2.73 8.37 8.19
C HIS A 53 3.47 9.13 7.09
N ILE A 54 4.59 9.76 7.42
CA ILE A 54 5.45 10.44 6.44
C ILE A 54 6.04 9.41 5.48
N LEU A 55 6.54 8.28 6.00
CA LEU A 55 7.22 7.22 5.25
C LEU A 55 6.29 6.30 4.43
N ARG A 56 4.97 6.41 4.59
CA ARG A 56 4.00 5.59 3.85
C ARG A 56 4.24 5.51 2.33
N PRO A 57 4.65 6.58 1.62
CA PRO A 57 4.86 6.53 0.16
C PRO A 57 5.96 5.55 -0.29
N VAL A 58 6.94 5.23 0.56
CA VAL A 58 8.03 4.31 0.17
C VAL A 58 7.65 2.83 0.28
N VAL A 59 6.64 2.52 1.10
CA VAL A 59 6.24 1.16 1.43
C VAL A 59 5.59 0.48 0.22
N GLU A 60 6.18 -0.62 -0.24
CA GLU A 60 5.61 -1.47 -1.30
C GLU A 60 4.79 -2.62 -0.77
N THR A 61 5.31 -3.25 0.28
CA THR A 61 4.79 -4.48 0.88
C THR A 61 4.81 -4.33 2.38
N GLY A 62 3.82 -4.91 3.06
CA GLY A 62 3.57 -4.64 4.47
C GLY A 62 4.75 -4.91 5.42
N TYR A 63 5.63 -5.87 5.08
CA TYR A 63 6.79 -6.21 5.92
C TYR A 63 7.81 -5.06 6.01
N GLU A 64 7.86 -4.19 5.01
CA GLU A 64 8.79 -3.05 4.99
C GLU A 64 8.51 -2.08 6.14
N ASN A 65 7.28 -2.04 6.66
CA ASN A 65 6.95 -1.24 7.84
C ASN A 65 7.77 -1.67 9.07
N LEU A 66 8.07 -2.97 9.24
CA LEU A 66 8.90 -3.44 10.37
C LEU A 66 10.33 -2.89 10.25
N LEU A 67 10.84 -2.87 9.03
CA LEU A 67 12.19 -2.35 8.76
C LEU A 67 12.27 -0.85 9.04
N LEU A 68 11.26 -0.10 8.60
CA LEU A 68 11.18 1.35 8.86
C LEU A 68 11.07 1.63 10.37
N VAL A 69 10.21 0.91 11.09
CA VAL A 69 10.10 1.04 12.56
C VAL A 69 11.45 0.81 13.23
N ARG A 70 12.16 -0.27 12.89
CA ARG A 70 13.48 -0.53 13.46
C ARG A 70 14.50 0.55 13.08
N LEU A 71 14.52 0.99 11.82
CA LEU A 71 15.43 2.03 11.38
C LEU A 71 15.21 3.32 12.17
N LEU A 72 13.95 3.73 12.36
CA LEU A 72 13.57 4.88 13.18
C LEU A 72 14.05 4.75 14.64
N VAL A 73 14.04 3.55 15.22
CA VAL A 73 14.62 3.30 16.55
C VAL A 73 16.14 3.49 16.53
N GLU A 74 16.84 2.95 15.54
CA GLU A 74 18.31 3.10 15.41
C GLU A 74 18.75 4.55 15.12
N LEU A 75 17.87 5.39 14.56
CA LEU A 75 18.08 6.84 14.40
C LEU A 75 18.07 7.56 15.75
N GLN A 76 17.09 7.25 16.60
CA GLN A 76 16.87 7.93 17.88
C GLN A 76 17.74 7.39 19.02
N VAL A 77 18.16 6.13 18.95
CA VAL A 77 18.87 5.45 20.03
C VAL A 77 20.24 4.97 19.51
N PRO A 78 21.29 5.81 19.57
CA PRO A 78 22.62 5.47 19.06
C PRO A 78 23.21 4.21 19.68
N SER A 79 22.85 3.89 20.93
CA SER A 79 23.37 2.73 21.67
C SER A 79 22.91 1.38 21.12
N VAL A 80 21.81 1.34 20.37
CA VAL A 80 21.27 0.11 19.77
C VAL A 80 21.47 0.01 18.26
N ARG A 81 22.13 1.02 17.68
CA ARG A 81 22.40 1.12 16.25
C ARG A 81 23.29 -0.03 15.79
N LYS A 82 22.83 -0.75 14.76
CA LYS A 82 23.58 -1.83 14.11
C LYS A 82 23.84 -1.51 12.64
N SER A 83 22.92 -0.80 12.00
CA SER A 83 23.00 -0.48 10.59
C SER A 83 24.10 0.55 10.31
N SER A 84 24.81 0.35 9.21
CA SER A 84 25.83 1.31 8.74
C SER A 84 25.23 2.62 8.24
N VAL A 85 23.93 2.60 7.91
CA VAL A 85 23.23 3.74 7.28
C VAL A 85 22.53 4.65 8.28
N ALA A 86 22.34 4.28 9.55
CA ALA A 86 21.52 5.06 10.48
C ALA A 86 22.21 6.33 11.01
N ASP A 87 23.53 6.42 10.96
CA ASP A 87 24.24 7.60 11.46
C ASP A 87 24.02 8.82 10.55
N GLY A 88 23.46 9.90 11.10
CA GLY A 88 23.14 11.11 10.35
C GLY A 88 22.00 10.97 9.34
N LEU A 89 21.32 9.82 9.28
CA LEU A 89 20.19 9.60 8.36
C LEU A 89 18.95 10.34 8.83
N THR A 90 18.29 11.05 7.91
CA THR A 90 17.03 11.75 8.18
C THR A 90 15.84 11.01 7.58
N VAL A 91 14.63 11.34 8.03
CA VAL A 91 13.39 10.77 7.50
C VAL A 91 13.21 11.10 6.02
N GLU A 92 13.60 12.31 5.60
CA GLU A 92 13.60 12.74 4.20
C GLU A 92 14.56 11.91 3.35
N ALA A 93 15.76 11.64 3.87
CA ALA A 93 16.72 10.79 3.17
C ALA A 93 16.21 9.34 3.02
N ILE A 94 15.42 8.84 3.98
CA ILE A 94 14.73 7.55 3.85
C ILE A 94 13.67 7.61 2.74
N LEU A 95 12.87 8.67 2.68
CA LEU A 95 11.86 8.85 1.63
C LEU A 95 12.46 8.78 0.22
N GLU A 96 13.60 9.44 0.04
CA GLU A 96 14.25 9.54 -1.26
C GLU A 96 15.01 8.27 -1.65
N ASN A 97 15.56 7.55 -0.66
CA ASN A 97 16.54 6.49 -0.90
C ASN A 97 16.13 5.10 -0.38
N TRP A 98 14.85 4.89 -0.06
CA TRP A 98 14.39 3.61 0.53
C TRP A 98 14.80 2.38 -0.29
N SER A 99 14.74 2.48 -1.62
CA SER A 99 15.10 1.37 -2.51
C SER A 99 16.57 0.94 -2.40
N GLN A 100 17.47 1.88 -2.06
CA GLN A 100 18.88 1.63 -1.83
C GLN A 100 19.16 1.20 -0.39
N LEU A 101 18.44 1.77 0.59
CA LEU A 101 18.63 1.49 2.02
C LEU A 101 18.12 0.09 2.40
N LYS A 102 16.94 -0.31 1.90
CA LYS A 102 16.29 -1.60 2.21
C LYS A 102 17.21 -2.82 2.04
N PRO A 103 17.89 -3.04 0.88
CA PRO A 103 18.76 -4.20 0.73
C PRO A 103 19.98 -4.18 1.67
N ILE A 104 20.47 -3.00 2.06
CA ILE A 104 21.59 -2.87 3.01
C ILE A 104 21.14 -3.34 4.39
N ILE A 105 20.06 -2.76 4.92
CA ILE A 105 19.58 -3.09 6.26
C ILE A 105 19.07 -4.54 6.36
N MET A 106 18.40 -5.07 5.33
CA MET A 106 18.01 -6.49 5.29
C MET A 106 19.22 -7.42 5.47
N LYS A 107 20.33 -7.12 4.78
CA LYS A 107 21.57 -7.88 4.87
C LYS A 107 22.27 -7.71 6.23
N GLU A 108 22.41 -6.48 6.71
CA GLU A 108 23.10 -6.20 7.98
C GLU A 108 22.35 -6.73 9.20
N TRP A 109 21.02 -6.76 9.10
CA TRP A 109 20.15 -7.27 10.15
C TRP A 109 19.93 -8.77 10.07
N ASP A 110 20.38 -9.42 8.99
CA ASP A 110 20.21 -10.86 8.74
C ASP A 110 18.72 -11.25 8.76
N GLU A 111 17.92 -10.48 8.02
CA GLU A 111 16.48 -10.67 7.94
C GLU A 111 16.06 -11.30 6.62
N GLU A 112 15.04 -12.15 6.70
CA GLU A 112 14.44 -12.83 5.56
C GLU A 112 13.04 -12.29 5.29
N ARG A 113 12.78 -11.97 4.02
CA ARG A 113 11.53 -11.31 3.59
C ARG A 113 10.29 -12.07 4.05
N ASP A 114 10.25 -13.38 3.81
CA ASP A 114 9.05 -14.17 4.05
C ASP A 114 8.79 -14.34 5.55
N ALA A 115 9.84 -14.46 6.37
CA ALA A 115 9.71 -14.48 7.83
C ALA A 115 9.10 -13.17 8.37
N LEU A 116 9.47 -12.02 7.81
CA LEU A 116 8.88 -10.73 8.20
C LEU A 116 7.43 -10.58 7.71
N ILE A 117 7.11 -11.10 6.52
CA ILE A 117 5.72 -11.15 6.01
C ILE A 117 4.84 -11.97 6.95
N ASP A 118 5.30 -13.17 7.33
CA ASP A 118 4.56 -14.08 8.19
C ASP A 118 4.35 -13.49 9.59
N LEU A 119 5.40 -12.91 10.17
CA LEU A 119 5.30 -12.21 11.45
C LEU A 119 4.29 -11.06 11.39
N PHE A 120 4.36 -10.23 10.33
CA PHE A 120 3.45 -9.10 10.17
C PHE A 120 2.00 -9.54 9.94
N GLY A 121 1.79 -10.62 9.19
CA GLY A 121 0.48 -11.26 9.03
C GLY A 121 -0.07 -11.74 10.38
N ARG A 122 0.71 -12.56 11.10
CA ARG A 122 0.30 -13.15 12.37
C ARG A 122 -0.05 -12.12 13.43
N VAL A 123 0.70 -11.03 13.55
CA VAL A 123 0.39 -9.96 14.52
C VAL A 123 -0.97 -9.30 14.24
N ARG A 124 -1.35 -9.19 12.96
CA ARG A 124 -2.65 -8.67 12.55
C ARG A 124 -3.77 -9.67 12.77
N ASP A 125 -3.53 -10.94 12.46
CA ASP A 125 -4.48 -12.02 12.76
C ASP A 125 -4.75 -12.08 14.27
N GLU A 126 -3.71 -12.06 15.10
CA GLU A 126 -3.83 -12.01 16.56
C GLU A 126 -4.59 -10.75 17.05
N TRP A 127 -4.44 -9.60 16.36
CA TRP A 127 -5.21 -8.42 16.72
C TRP A 127 -6.69 -8.61 16.37
N ILE A 128 -7.00 -9.11 15.18
CA ILE A 128 -8.37 -9.39 14.75
C ILE A 128 -9.06 -10.39 15.68
N ASP A 129 -8.37 -11.47 16.07
CA ASP A 129 -8.91 -12.51 16.94
C ASP A 129 -9.25 -11.99 18.35
N ASN A 130 -8.45 -11.05 18.86
CA ASN A 130 -8.60 -10.52 20.22
C ASN A 130 -9.46 -9.24 20.29
N ASP A 131 -9.43 -8.41 19.25
CA ASP A 131 -10.08 -7.10 19.19
C ASP A 131 -10.32 -6.66 17.74
N LEU A 132 -11.28 -7.32 17.09
CA LEU A 132 -11.72 -6.94 15.75
C LEU A 132 -12.15 -5.46 15.67
N SER A 133 -12.88 -4.96 16.68
CA SER A 133 -13.37 -3.58 16.69
C SER A 133 -12.22 -2.57 16.69
N GLY A 134 -11.19 -2.79 17.51
CA GLY A 134 -10.01 -1.92 17.55
C GLY A 134 -9.16 -2.01 16.30
N TRP A 135 -9.06 -3.20 15.68
CA TRP A 135 -8.39 -3.36 14.39
C TRP A 135 -9.13 -2.61 13.27
N ILE A 136 -10.45 -2.79 13.15
CA ILE A 136 -11.29 -2.07 12.19
C ILE A 136 -11.23 -0.56 12.44
N GLY A 137 -11.36 -0.12 13.70
CA GLY A 137 -11.30 1.29 14.09
C GLY A 137 -9.92 1.96 13.88
N SER A 138 -8.88 1.18 13.62
CA SER A 138 -7.54 1.68 13.25
C SER A 138 -7.37 1.87 11.74
N ASN A 139 -8.40 1.57 10.95
CA ASN A 139 -8.45 1.76 9.50
C ASN A 139 -9.57 2.74 9.13
N ARG A 140 -9.44 3.40 7.99
CA ARG A 140 -10.47 4.29 7.48
C ARG A 140 -10.52 4.29 5.96
N PHE A 141 -11.71 4.17 5.38
CA PHE A 141 -11.89 4.40 3.94
C PHE A 141 -11.85 5.89 3.62
N TYR A 142 -11.28 6.25 2.47
CA TYR A 142 -11.30 7.64 2.04
C TYR A 142 -12.74 8.13 1.82
N PRO A 143 -13.03 9.43 2.07
CA PRO A 143 -14.39 9.96 1.93
C PRO A 143 -15.01 9.62 0.57
N GLY A 144 -16.22 9.06 0.58
CA GLY A 144 -16.96 8.70 -0.63
C GLY A 144 -16.61 7.33 -1.24
N VAL A 145 -15.49 6.70 -0.86
CA VAL A 145 -15.09 5.39 -1.41
C VAL A 145 -16.08 4.29 -1.05
N ALA A 146 -16.54 4.23 0.20
CA ALA A 146 -17.48 3.19 0.62
C ALA A 146 -18.78 3.22 -0.21
N ASP A 147 -19.35 4.41 -0.41
CA ASP A 147 -20.56 4.57 -1.22
C ASP A 147 -20.30 4.27 -2.70
N ALA A 148 -19.16 4.73 -3.22
CA ALA A 148 -18.76 4.40 -4.58
C ALA A 148 -18.68 2.90 -4.85
N LEU A 149 -18.09 2.14 -3.93
CA LEU A 149 -17.99 0.68 -4.05
C LEU A 149 -19.37 0.01 -3.97
N ARG A 150 -20.26 0.49 -3.07
CA ARG A 150 -21.63 -0.05 -2.93
C ARG A 150 -22.50 0.17 -4.17
N PHE A 151 -22.37 1.34 -4.79
CA PHE A 151 -23.23 1.76 -5.90
C PHE A 151 -22.61 1.55 -7.28
N ALA A 152 -21.39 0.99 -7.35
CA ALA A 152 -20.74 0.68 -8.62
C ALA A 152 -21.53 -0.36 -9.41
N SER A 153 -21.86 -0.02 -10.66
CA SER A 153 -22.38 -0.97 -11.66
C SER A 153 -21.27 -1.62 -12.49
N SER A 154 -20.02 -1.18 -12.28
CA SER A 154 -18.83 -1.66 -13.00
C SER A 154 -18.30 -2.95 -12.38
N GLN A 155 -17.50 -3.71 -13.14
CA GLN A 155 -16.81 -4.86 -12.59
C GLN A 155 -15.64 -4.39 -11.71
N LEU A 156 -15.62 -4.80 -10.44
CA LEU A 156 -14.60 -4.39 -9.48
C LEU A 156 -13.68 -5.55 -9.13
N TYR A 157 -12.38 -5.26 -9.14
CA TYR A 157 -11.30 -6.13 -8.73
C TYR A 157 -10.39 -5.39 -7.75
N ILE A 158 -9.93 -6.09 -6.72
CA ILE A 158 -8.89 -5.60 -5.83
C ILE A 158 -7.57 -6.21 -6.28
N VAL A 159 -6.56 -5.39 -6.53
CA VAL A 159 -5.22 -5.81 -6.94
C VAL A 159 -4.21 -5.15 -6.02
N THR A 160 -3.81 -5.84 -4.95
CA THR A 160 -3.08 -5.25 -3.82
C THR A 160 -1.93 -6.15 -3.33
N THR A 161 -0.95 -5.53 -2.68
CA THR A 161 0.12 -6.24 -1.94
C THR A 161 -0.26 -6.54 -0.49
N LYS A 162 -1.50 -6.22 -0.08
CA LYS A 162 -2.10 -6.64 1.19
C LYS A 162 -2.54 -8.11 1.10
N GLN A 163 -2.44 -8.87 2.19
CA GLN A 163 -3.05 -10.21 2.25
C GLN A 163 -4.57 -10.09 2.06
N ALA A 164 -5.14 -10.90 1.16
CA ALA A 164 -6.52 -10.78 0.70
C ALA A 164 -7.54 -10.77 1.85
N ARG A 165 -7.33 -11.61 2.87
CA ARG A 165 -8.22 -11.69 4.05
C ARG A 165 -8.40 -10.36 4.80
N PHE A 166 -7.39 -9.50 4.83
CA PHE A 166 -7.50 -8.19 5.48
C PHE A 166 -8.25 -7.19 4.61
N ALA A 167 -8.03 -7.23 3.29
CA ALA A 167 -8.78 -6.38 2.36
C ALA A 167 -10.26 -6.76 2.38
N ASP A 168 -10.58 -8.07 2.34
CA ASP A 168 -11.93 -8.59 2.43
C ASP A 168 -12.64 -8.18 3.73
N ALA A 169 -11.99 -8.38 4.89
CA ALA A 169 -12.53 -7.94 6.17
C ALA A 169 -12.85 -6.44 6.18
N LEU A 170 -11.96 -5.59 5.66
CA LEU A 170 -12.18 -4.14 5.63
C LEU A 170 -13.27 -3.72 4.63
N LEU A 171 -13.36 -4.37 3.46
CA LEU A 171 -14.48 -4.15 2.52
C LEU A 171 -15.82 -4.45 3.17
N ARG A 172 -15.90 -5.57 3.89
CA ARG A 172 -17.12 -5.99 4.55
C ARG A 172 -17.49 -5.07 5.70
N GLU A 173 -16.57 -4.82 6.63
CA GLU A 173 -16.87 -4.09 7.86
C GLU A 173 -16.98 -2.57 7.65
N LEU A 174 -16.17 -1.96 6.78
CA LEU A 174 -16.15 -0.50 6.58
C LEU A 174 -17.01 -0.05 5.38
N ALA A 175 -17.06 -0.84 4.32
CA ALA A 175 -17.86 -0.52 3.14
C ALA A 175 -19.15 -1.33 3.03
N GLY A 176 -19.39 -2.37 3.81
CA GLY A 176 -20.57 -3.22 3.61
C GLY A 176 -20.59 -3.87 2.23
N VAL A 177 -19.41 -4.08 1.63
CA VAL A 177 -19.24 -4.66 0.30
C VAL A 177 -18.61 -6.04 0.44
N SER A 178 -19.19 -7.02 -0.23
CA SER A 178 -18.61 -8.36 -0.38
C SER A 178 -18.29 -8.58 -1.84
N LEU A 179 -17.01 -8.86 -2.12
CA LEU A 179 -16.56 -9.28 -3.45
C LEU A 179 -16.31 -10.79 -3.42
N PRO A 180 -16.54 -11.51 -4.53
CA PRO A 180 -16.08 -12.89 -4.66
C PRO A 180 -14.56 -12.98 -4.45
N ALA A 181 -14.09 -14.07 -3.84
CA ALA A 181 -12.67 -14.24 -3.50
C ALA A 181 -11.76 -14.20 -4.74
N GLU A 182 -12.25 -14.70 -5.87
CA GLU A 182 -11.58 -14.65 -7.17
C GLU A 182 -11.38 -13.23 -7.71
N ARG A 183 -12.02 -12.21 -7.10
CA ARG A 183 -11.84 -10.79 -7.45
C ARG A 183 -10.90 -10.05 -6.51
N ILE A 184 -10.31 -10.72 -5.52
CA ILE A 184 -9.38 -10.13 -4.56
C ILE A 184 -7.98 -10.74 -4.76
N TYR A 185 -7.19 -10.09 -5.60
CA TYR A 185 -5.80 -10.43 -5.86
C TYR A 185 -4.90 -9.78 -4.80
N GLY A 186 -4.62 -10.51 -3.73
CA GLY A 186 -3.78 -10.06 -2.62
C GLY A 186 -2.32 -10.53 -2.71
N LEU A 187 -1.58 -10.32 -1.62
CA LEU A 187 -0.22 -10.80 -1.47
C LEU A 187 -0.10 -12.29 -1.80
N GLY A 188 0.79 -12.63 -2.73
CA GLY A 188 1.03 -14.01 -3.16
C GLY A 188 0.34 -14.38 -4.49
N THR A 189 -0.54 -13.55 -5.04
CA THR A 189 -1.18 -13.82 -6.35
C THR A 189 -0.31 -13.44 -7.56
N GLY A 190 0.93 -13.01 -7.32
CA GLY A 190 1.87 -12.58 -8.36
C GLY A 190 1.99 -11.06 -8.52
N PRO A 191 2.89 -10.59 -9.40
CA PRO A 191 3.07 -9.17 -9.68
C PRO A 191 1.81 -8.54 -10.28
N LYS A 192 1.50 -7.29 -9.93
CA LYS A 192 0.31 -6.59 -10.43
C LYS A 192 0.23 -6.57 -11.96
N VAL A 193 1.36 -6.40 -12.66
CA VAL A 193 1.43 -6.45 -14.13
C VAL A 193 0.87 -7.77 -14.67
N GLU A 194 1.22 -8.90 -14.05
CA GLU A 194 0.75 -10.22 -14.49
C GLU A 194 -0.73 -10.44 -14.14
N VAL A 195 -1.20 -9.92 -13.00
CA VAL A 195 -2.63 -9.92 -12.66
C VAL A 195 -3.44 -9.13 -13.70
N LEU A 196 -2.98 -7.94 -14.10
CA LEU A 196 -3.66 -7.13 -15.12
C LEU A 196 -3.69 -7.83 -16.49
N LYS A 197 -2.62 -8.55 -16.87
CA LYS A 197 -2.59 -9.39 -18.08
C LYS A 197 -3.61 -10.52 -18.00
N GLN A 198 -3.69 -11.22 -16.87
CA GLN A 198 -4.69 -12.26 -16.66
C GLN A 198 -6.11 -11.70 -16.77
N LEU A 199 -6.38 -10.54 -16.16
CA LEU A 199 -7.70 -9.91 -16.22
C LEU A 199 -8.09 -9.52 -17.65
N GLN A 200 -7.21 -8.91 -18.44
CA GLN A 200 -7.57 -8.52 -19.82
C GLN A 200 -7.82 -9.71 -20.76
N GLU A 201 -7.24 -10.88 -20.47
CA GLU A 201 -7.35 -12.08 -21.30
C GLU A 201 -8.66 -12.87 -21.06
N MET A 202 -9.36 -12.59 -19.95
CA MET A 202 -10.61 -13.27 -19.62
C MET A 202 -11.71 -12.97 -20.65
N PRO A 203 -12.42 -13.99 -21.18
CA PRO A 203 -13.46 -13.81 -22.18
C PRO A 203 -14.59 -12.85 -21.77
N GLU A 204 -14.98 -12.86 -20.49
CA GLU A 204 -16.02 -12.01 -19.91
C GLU A 204 -15.64 -10.52 -19.83
N HIS A 205 -14.35 -10.20 -19.99
CA HIS A 205 -13.85 -8.83 -19.96
C HIS A 205 -13.65 -8.25 -21.37
N GLN A 206 -13.88 -9.04 -22.42
CA GLN A 206 -13.76 -8.58 -23.80
C GLN A 206 -14.74 -7.43 -24.10
N GLY A 207 -14.21 -6.33 -24.60
CA GLY A 207 -14.98 -5.13 -24.94
C GLY A 207 -15.30 -4.19 -23.76
N LEU A 208 -14.80 -4.47 -22.56
CA LEU A 208 -14.83 -3.52 -21.44
C LEU A 208 -13.71 -2.48 -21.56
N SER A 209 -13.97 -1.28 -21.04
CA SER A 209 -12.91 -0.32 -20.73
C SER A 209 -12.21 -0.72 -19.43
N LEU A 210 -10.89 -0.85 -19.46
CA LEU A 210 -10.09 -1.38 -18.37
C LEU A 210 -9.37 -0.25 -17.64
N HIS A 211 -9.58 -0.14 -16.33
CA HIS A 211 -9.07 0.95 -15.48
C HIS A 211 -8.22 0.39 -14.36
N PHE A 212 -6.99 0.88 -14.19
CA PHE A 212 -6.13 0.54 -13.06
C PHE A 212 -5.84 1.76 -12.20
N VAL A 213 -6.21 1.70 -10.93
CA VAL A 213 -6.04 2.79 -9.95
C VAL A 213 -5.05 2.36 -8.88
N GLU A 214 -4.01 3.16 -8.67
CA GLU A 214 -2.84 2.83 -7.85
C GLU A 214 -2.25 4.10 -7.22
N ASP A 215 -1.79 4.05 -5.98
CA ASP A 215 -1.18 5.19 -5.29
C ASP A 215 0.34 5.30 -5.53
N ARG A 216 1.01 4.22 -5.95
CA ARG A 216 2.45 4.24 -6.24
C ARG A 216 2.76 4.48 -7.71
N LEU A 217 3.37 5.63 -7.98
CA LEU A 217 3.86 6.00 -9.32
C LEU A 217 4.84 4.96 -9.91
N ALA A 218 5.66 4.32 -9.07
CA ALA A 218 6.59 3.28 -9.52
C ALA A 218 5.84 2.07 -10.11
N THR A 219 4.75 1.64 -9.49
CA THR A 219 3.89 0.56 -9.98
C THR A 219 3.28 0.94 -11.34
N LEU A 220 2.71 2.14 -11.46
CA LEU A 220 2.15 2.63 -12.73
C LEU A 220 3.21 2.69 -13.84
N LYS A 221 4.44 3.13 -13.53
CA LYS A 221 5.56 3.12 -14.49
C LYS A 221 5.91 1.71 -14.96
N ASN A 222 5.77 0.69 -14.11
CA ASN A 222 6.00 -0.70 -14.51
C ASN A 222 4.90 -1.19 -15.46
N VAL A 223 3.65 -0.81 -15.23
CA VAL A 223 2.53 -1.11 -16.15
C VAL A 223 2.73 -0.42 -17.50
N ILE A 224 3.14 0.86 -17.51
CA ILE A 224 3.41 1.62 -18.75
C ILE A 224 4.52 0.97 -19.61
N LYS A 225 5.51 0.33 -18.97
CA LYS A 225 6.61 -0.34 -19.66
C LYS A 225 6.18 -1.64 -20.35
N GLU A 226 5.00 -2.17 -20.03
CA GLU A 226 4.48 -3.41 -20.57
C GLU A 226 3.56 -3.12 -21.78
N PRO A 227 4.01 -3.37 -23.02
CA PRO A 227 3.25 -3.00 -24.21
C PRO A 227 1.90 -3.71 -24.32
N THR A 228 1.79 -4.92 -23.75
CA THR A 228 0.54 -5.70 -23.77
C THR A 228 -0.55 -5.08 -22.89
N LEU A 229 -0.22 -4.15 -21.99
CA LEU A 229 -1.16 -3.43 -21.12
C LEU A 229 -1.49 -2.02 -21.63
N ALA A 230 -1.11 -1.66 -22.86
CA ALA A 230 -1.37 -0.33 -23.43
C ALA A 230 -2.86 0.05 -23.55
N GLY A 231 -3.77 -0.94 -23.45
CA GLY A 231 -5.22 -0.73 -23.45
C GLY A 231 -5.81 -0.34 -22.10
N TRP A 232 -5.01 -0.30 -21.02
CA TRP A 232 -5.47 0.10 -19.69
C TRP A 232 -5.39 1.61 -19.49
N ASP A 233 -6.48 2.20 -18.99
CA ASP A 233 -6.49 3.56 -18.45
C ASP A 233 -5.88 3.55 -17.05
N LEU A 234 -4.85 4.37 -16.83
CA LEU A 234 -4.04 4.36 -15.62
C LEU A 234 -4.28 5.62 -14.77
N TYR A 235 -4.54 5.43 -13.48
CA TYR A 235 -4.86 6.48 -12.53
C TYR A 235 -3.93 6.43 -11.32
N LEU A 236 -3.31 7.58 -11.02
CA LEU A 236 -2.56 7.76 -9.78
C LEU A 236 -3.50 8.29 -8.69
N GLY A 237 -3.68 7.52 -7.62
CA GLY A 237 -4.32 7.98 -6.39
C GLY A 237 -3.45 9.03 -5.70
N ASP A 238 -4.02 10.17 -5.32
CA ASP A 238 -3.30 11.28 -4.66
C ASP A 238 -3.96 11.60 -3.31
N LEU A 239 -3.14 11.62 -2.25
CA LEU A 239 -3.51 11.74 -0.83
C LEU A 239 -3.49 13.18 -0.31
N LEU A 240 -3.24 14.20 -1.16
CA LEU A 240 -3.19 15.59 -0.70
C LEU A 240 -4.58 16.19 -0.41
N PRO A 241 -4.69 17.20 0.49
CA PRO A 241 -5.97 17.72 1.00
C PRO A 241 -6.88 18.31 -0.09
N PRO A 242 -8.19 18.48 0.19
CA PRO A 242 -9.23 18.54 -0.82
C PRO A 242 -9.22 19.88 -1.55
N ALA A 243 -8.99 19.86 -2.86
CA ALA A 243 -9.39 20.98 -3.69
C ALA A 243 -9.98 20.59 -5.05
N ASN A 244 -9.68 19.41 -5.61
CA ASN A 244 -10.15 19.08 -6.96
C ASN A 244 -10.27 17.57 -7.20
N TYR A 245 -11.31 16.95 -6.65
CA TYR A 245 -11.73 15.61 -7.04
C TYR A 245 -12.88 15.70 -8.05
N MET A 246 -12.85 14.90 -9.12
CA MET A 246 -14.04 14.59 -9.91
C MET A 246 -14.42 13.14 -9.63
N MET A 247 -15.70 12.92 -9.31
CA MET A 247 -16.29 11.59 -9.27
C MET A 247 -16.66 11.20 -10.70
N VAL A 248 -16.10 10.09 -11.19
CA VAL A 248 -16.59 9.42 -12.39
C VAL A 248 -16.90 7.98 -11.99
N ASP A 249 -18.16 7.58 -12.12
CA ASP A 249 -18.64 6.22 -11.78
C ASP A 249 -18.23 5.73 -10.38
N GLY A 250 -18.16 6.64 -9.40
CA GLY A 250 -17.77 6.33 -8.02
C GLY A 250 -16.26 6.40 -7.76
N VAL A 251 -15.40 6.38 -8.76
CA VAL A 251 -13.95 6.45 -8.53
C VAL A 251 -13.51 7.91 -8.39
N ILE A 252 -12.72 8.17 -7.35
CA ILE A 252 -12.09 9.48 -7.13
C ILE A 252 -10.96 9.63 -8.16
N ILE A 253 -11.20 10.43 -9.21
CA ILE A 253 -10.22 10.65 -10.26
C ILE A 253 -9.87 12.14 -10.31
N ARG A 254 -8.58 12.47 -10.12
CA ARG A 254 -8.08 13.81 -10.40
C ARG A 254 -7.93 13.99 -11.91
N ARG A 255 -8.83 14.78 -12.53
CA ARG A 255 -8.62 15.25 -13.90
C ARG A 255 -7.48 16.27 -13.89
N LYS A 256 -6.33 15.93 -14.48
CA LYS A 256 -5.24 16.90 -14.71
C LYS A 256 -5.79 18.01 -15.64
N ARG A 257 -5.89 19.26 -15.14
CA ARG A 257 -6.22 20.42 -15.98
C ARG A 257 -5.03 20.68 -16.92
N GLY A 258 -5.26 20.51 -18.22
CA GLY A 258 -4.30 20.83 -19.28
C GLY A 258 -4.18 19.71 -20.30
N GLN A 259 -4.82 19.89 -21.45
CA GLN A 259 -4.77 18.99 -22.61
C GLN A 259 -3.33 18.62 -23.01
N LYS A 260 -3.08 17.33 -23.20
CA LYS A 260 -2.82 16.67 -24.51
C LYS A 260 -2.11 15.33 -24.25
N GLN A 261 -2.75 14.23 -24.63
CA GLN A 261 -2.01 13.08 -25.12
C GLN A 261 -1.00 13.56 -26.19
N LYS A 262 0.21 13.00 -26.15
CA LYS A 262 1.45 13.35 -26.88
C LYS A 262 2.46 14.17 -26.09
N ALA A 263 3.32 13.47 -25.35
CA ALA A 263 4.78 13.58 -25.45
C ALA A 263 5.44 12.85 -24.25
N PHE A 264 5.83 11.60 -24.43
CA PHE A 264 7.07 11.15 -23.80
C PHE A 264 8.18 11.45 -24.81
N ARG A 265 8.74 12.65 -24.72
CA ARG A 265 10.08 12.95 -25.22
C ARG A 265 10.94 13.32 -24.02
N GLY A 266 11.89 12.44 -23.73
CA GLY A 266 13.26 12.81 -23.37
C GLY A 266 13.57 13.14 -21.93
N PHE A 267 14.85 12.90 -21.61
CA PHE A 267 15.66 13.21 -20.43
C PHE A 267 15.61 12.12 -19.35
N SER A 268 16.63 11.26 -19.17
CA SER A 268 18.10 11.33 -19.32
C SER A 268 18.77 12.42 -18.47
N CYS A 269 19.61 11.92 -17.56
CA CYS A 269 20.30 12.55 -16.43
C CYS A 269 19.41 12.80 -15.20
#